data_AF-A0A7R6XV40-F1
#
_entry.id   AF-A0A7R6XV40-F1
#
_cell.length_a   1.000
_cell.length_b   1.000
_cell.length_c   1.000
_cell.angle_alpha   90.00
_cell.angle_beta   90.00
_cell.angle_gamma   90.00
#
_symmetry.space_group_name_H-M   'P 1'
#
loop_
_entity.id
_entity.type
_entity.pdbx_description
1 polymer ?
#
loop_
_entity_poly.entity_id
_entity_poly.type
_entity_poly.pdbx_seq_one_letter_code
_entity_poly.pdbx_strand_id
1 'polypeptide(L)'
;MIDSFTEALHSGGPNLGLAEKLELYGRFVGAWTFDAARHLEDGTVLTGRGEVHFGWVLEGKAIQDVWILPARDVGPSPSLGPWTFYGTTLRVYDPGVDAWHIFWSDPRNQYFSRQLGRAEGDAIVQQGIDGTGSSVRWSFSRITADSFRWLGERSHDCGATWRLEVEFLARRTTQR
;
A
#
# COMPACT_ATOMS: atom_id res chain seq x y z
N MET A 1 -17.42 -3.28 -23.46
CA MET A 1 -17.10 -1.84 -23.59
C MET A 1 -16.49 -1.44 -22.26
N ILE A 2 -15.25 -0.98 -22.25
CA ILE A 2 -14.66 -0.40 -21.04
C ILE A 2 -15.39 0.95 -20.84
N ASP A 3 -15.79 1.27 -19.62
CA ASP A 3 -16.48 2.54 -19.37
C ASP A 3 -15.50 3.72 -19.49
N SER A 4 -16.02 4.90 -19.84
CA SER A 4 -15.21 6.09 -20.10
C SER A 4 -14.35 6.53 -18.90
N PHE A 5 -14.77 6.21 -17.67
CA PHE A 5 -13.98 6.55 -16.49
C PHE A 5 -12.77 5.62 -16.38
N THR A 6 -12.94 4.32 -16.58
CA THR A 6 -11.84 3.36 -16.64
C THR A 6 -10.84 3.74 -17.75
N GLU A 7 -11.30 4.17 -18.93
CA GLU A 7 -10.42 4.64 -20.02
C GLU A 7 -9.65 5.93 -19.66
N ALA A 8 -10.31 6.89 -19.00
CA ALA A 8 -9.67 8.13 -18.57
C ALA A 8 -8.68 7.92 -17.41
N LEU A 9 -8.92 6.92 -16.57
CA LEU A 9 -8.11 6.63 -15.40
C LEU A 9 -6.88 5.80 -15.73
N HIS A 10 -7.03 4.69 -16.44
CA HIS A 10 -5.96 3.71 -16.63
C HIS A 10 -4.91 4.15 -17.65
N SER A 11 -3.66 3.76 -17.41
CA SER A 11 -2.56 3.86 -18.36
C SER A 11 -1.89 2.49 -18.58
N GLY A 12 -1.35 2.27 -19.78
CA GLY A 12 -0.62 1.05 -20.12
C GLY A 12 0.81 1.00 -19.55
N GLY A 13 1.34 2.12 -19.05
CA GLY A 13 2.72 2.21 -18.59
C GLY A 13 3.04 3.55 -17.91
N PRO A 14 4.30 3.73 -17.47
CA PRO A 14 4.76 4.98 -16.88
C PRO A 14 4.86 6.09 -17.94
N ASN A 15 4.74 7.33 -17.48
CA ASN A 15 5.16 8.48 -18.27
C ASN A 15 6.68 8.41 -18.53
N LEU A 16 7.08 8.34 -19.81
CA LEU A 16 8.47 8.12 -20.20
C LEU A 16 9.45 9.20 -19.72
N GLY A 17 8.99 10.44 -19.55
CA GLY A 17 9.83 11.55 -19.08
C GLY A 17 10.26 11.44 -17.62
N LEU A 18 9.61 10.56 -16.83
CA LEU A 18 9.88 10.35 -15.41
C LEU A 18 10.10 8.86 -15.08
N ALA A 19 10.32 8.01 -16.09
CA ALA A 19 10.31 6.56 -15.93
C ALA A 19 11.22 6.05 -14.79
N GLU A 20 12.43 6.60 -14.67
CA GLU A 20 13.38 6.23 -13.60
C GLU A 20 12.81 6.47 -12.20
N LYS A 21 12.20 7.64 -11.97
CA LYS A 21 11.59 8.00 -10.68
C LYS A 21 10.32 7.18 -10.43
N LEU A 22 9.54 6.94 -11.49
CA LEU A 22 8.28 6.20 -11.44
C LEU A 22 8.49 4.70 -11.16
N GLU A 23 9.64 4.14 -11.52
CA GLU A 23 9.98 2.73 -11.31
C GLU A 23 10.04 2.33 -9.83
N LEU A 24 10.18 3.29 -8.91
CA LEU A 24 10.18 3.04 -7.47
C LEU A 24 8.92 2.28 -7.02
N TYR A 25 7.73 2.75 -7.44
CA TYR A 25 6.47 2.04 -7.20
C TYR A 25 5.98 1.27 -8.44
N GLY A 26 6.45 1.62 -9.63
CA GLY A 26 6.10 0.95 -10.89
C GLY A 26 6.35 -0.55 -10.87
N ARG A 27 7.40 -1.01 -10.18
CA ARG A 27 7.72 -2.44 -9.96
C ARG A 27 6.60 -3.25 -9.33
N PHE A 28 5.66 -2.63 -8.61
CA PHE A 28 4.54 -3.32 -7.98
C PHE A 28 3.35 -3.51 -8.92
N VAL A 29 3.31 -2.84 -10.09
CA VAL A 29 2.19 -2.96 -11.03
C VAL A 29 1.88 -4.42 -11.34
N GLY A 30 0.60 -4.76 -11.24
CA GLY A 30 0.09 -6.13 -11.31
C GLY A 30 -0.75 -6.53 -10.09
N ALA A 31 -1.12 -7.81 -10.05
CA ALA A 31 -1.95 -8.40 -9.02
C ALA A 31 -1.12 -9.26 -8.05
N TRP A 32 -1.52 -9.22 -6.78
CA TRP A 32 -0.83 -9.88 -5.67
C TRP A 32 -1.85 -10.43 -4.68
N THR A 33 -1.46 -11.51 -4.00
CA THR A 33 -2.10 -11.93 -2.75
C THR A 33 -1.16 -11.66 -1.60
N PHE A 34 -1.68 -11.54 -0.38
CA PHE A 34 -0.84 -11.40 0.80
C PHE A 34 -1.40 -12.15 2.00
N ASP A 35 -0.49 -12.62 2.84
CA ASP A 35 -0.79 -13.06 4.19
C ASP A 35 -0.64 -11.83 5.12
N ALA A 36 -1.69 -11.50 5.86
CA ALA A 36 -1.76 -10.34 6.75
C ALA A 36 -1.67 -10.78 8.22
N ALA A 37 -0.93 -10.01 9.01
CA ALA A 37 -0.87 -10.12 10.46
C ALA A 37 -1.01 -8.73 11.09
N ARG A 38 -1.87 -8.60 12.11
CA ARG A 38 -1.98 -7.39 12.93
C ARG A 38 -1.77 -7.72 14.40
N HIS A 39 -0.84 -7.01 15.03
CA HIS A 39 -0.47 -7.17 16.43
C HIS A 39 -1.22 -6.13 17.29
N LEU A 40 -2.08 -6.60 18.18
CA LEU A 40 -2.83 -5.76 19.11
C LEU A 40 -2.04 -5.48 20.39
N GLU A 41 -2.52 -4.51 21.18
CA GLU A 41 -1.89 -4.10 22.45
C GLU A 41 -1.84 -5.21 23.50
N ASP A 42 -2.85 -6.07 23.53
CA ASP A 42 -2.97 -7.21 24.44
C ASP A 42 -2.13 -8.43 24.00
N GLY A 43 -1.38 -8.33 22.90
CA GLY A 43 -0.59 -9.41 22.34
C GLY A 43 -1.35 -10.34 21.38
N THR A 44 -2.65 -10.14 21.21
CA THR A 44 -3.44 -10.87 20.20
C THR A 44 -2.93 -10.57 18.80
N VAL A 45 -2.84 -11.61 17.97
CA VAL A 45 -2.48 -11.48 16.55
C VAL A 45 -3.66 -11.87 15.69
N LEU A 46 -4.18 -10.90 14.93
CA LEU A 46 -5.22 -11.12 13.93
C LEU A 46 -4.55 -11.50 12.61
N THR A 47 -5.07 -12.52 11.93
CA THR A 47 -4.48 -12.99 10.66
C THR A 47 -5.54 -13.26 9.60
N GLY A 48 -5.16 -13.08 8.34
CA GLY A 48 -6.03 -13.39 7.21
C GLY A 48 -5.34 -13.22 5.86
N ARG A 49 -5.99 -13.70 4.80
CA ARG A 49 -5.52 -13.56 3.42
C ARG A 49 -6.21 -12.38 2.74
N GLY A 50 -5.43 -11.53 2.09
CA GLY A 50 -5.92 -10.42 1.29
C GLY A 50 -5.34 -10.41 -0.13
N GLU A 51 -5.75 -9.42 -0.91
CA GLU A 51 -5.26 -9.18 -2.27
C GLU A 51 -5.01 -7.68 -2.49
N VAL A 52 -4.06 -7.39 -3.36
CA VAL A 52 -3.76 -6.03 -3.80
C VAL A 52 -3.52 -5.99 -5.30
N HIS A 53 -4.02 -4.94 -5.95
CA HIS A 53 -3.83 -4.68 -7.36
C HIS A 53 -3.23 -3.29 -7.55
N PHE A 54 -2.10 -3.21 -8.24
CA PHE A 54 -1.44 -1.96 -8.59
C PHE A 54 -1.60 -1.70 -10.09
N GLY A 55 -1.88 -0.45 -10.46
CA GLY A 55 -2.00 -0.04 -11.85
C GLY A 55 -1.45 1.36 -12.10
N TRP A 56 -0.94 1.56 -13.32
CA TRP A 56 -0.63 2.90 -13.82
C TRP A 56 -1.94 3.64 -14.07
N VAL A 57 -2.01 4.89 -13.60
CA VAL A 57 -3.16 5.76 -13.79
C VAL A 57 -2.72 7.17 -14.17
N LEU A 58 -3.67 8.00 -14.61
CA LEU A 58 -3.48 9.42 -14.88
C LEU A 58 -2.31 9.66 -15.84
N GLU A 59 -2.43 9.12 -17.06
CA GLU A 59 -1.40 9.20 -18.11
C GLU A 59 -0.03 8.61 -17.72
N GLY A 60 -0.04 7.66 -16.78
CA GLY A 60 1.17 7.02 -16.28
C GLY A 60 2.00 7.89 -15.34
N LYS A 61 1.43 8.97 -14.80
CA LYS A 61 2.10 9.87 -13.85
C LYS A 61 1.88 9.46 -12.39
N ALA A 62 1.00 8.51 -12.15
CA ALA A 62 0.66 8.01 -10.82
C ALA A 62 0.46 6.49 -10.83
N ILE A 63 0.61 5.91 -9.63
CA ILE A 63 0.19 4.55 -9.34
C ILE A 63 -1.05 4.63 -8.47
N GLN A 64 -2.08 3.86 -8.83
CA GLN A 64 -3.17 3.58 -7.92
C GLN A 64 -3.12 2.10 -7.54
N ASP A 65 -3.28 1.84 -6.25
CA ASP A 65 -3.43 0.50 -5.73
C ASP A 65 -4.71 0.32 -4.94
N VAL A 66 -5.28 -0.89 -5.00
CA VAL A 66 -6.51 -1.27 -4.30
C VAL A 66 -6.19 -2.43 -3.39
N TRP A 67 -6.32 -2.21 -2.09
CA TRP A 67 -6.04 -3.21 -1.04
C TRP A 67 -7.35 -3.74 -0.47
N ILE A 68 -7.44 -5.07 -0.37
CA ILE A 68 -8.66 -5.76 0.06
C ILE A 68 -8.30 -6.83 1.10
N LEU A 69 -8.92 -6.76 2.27
CA LEU A 69 -8.81 -7.74 3.34
C LEU A 69 -10.19 -7.97 3.99
N PRO A 70 -10.74 -9.20 4.00
CA PRO A 70 -10.23 -10.40 3.33
C PRO A 70 -10.26 -10.29 1.80
N ALA A 71 -9.47 -11.11 1.09
CA ALA A 71 -9.52 -11.19 -0.37
C ALA A 71 -10.94 -11.59 -0.84
N ARG A 72 -11.36 -11.12 -2.02
CA ARG A 72 -12.75 -11.29 -2.49
C ARG A 72 -13.16 -12.76 -2.71
N ASP A 73 -12.20 -13.63 -2.96
CA ASP A 73 -12.39 -15.07 -3.14
C ASP A 73 -12.36 -15.86 -1.82
N VAL A 74 -12.07 -15.20 -0.68
CA VAL A 74 -12.09 -15.80 0.65
C VAL A 74 -13.47 -15.64 1.26
N GLY A 75 -14.01 -16.72 1.83
CA GLY A 75 -15.22 -16.70 2.64
C GLY A 75 -15.03 -15.97 3.98
N PRO A 76 -15.94 -16.16 4.94
CA PRO A 76 -15.77 -15.60 6.29
C PRO A 76 -14.41 -15.96 6.89
N SER A 77 -13.72 -14.98 7.48
CA SER A 77 -12.42 -15.17 8.12
C SER A 77 -12.49 -14.73 9.59
N PRO A 78 -12.93 -15.62 10.51
CA PRO A 78 -13.10 -15.28 11.92
C PRO A 78 -11.81 -14.79 12.60
N SER A 79 -10.64 -15.24 12.13
CA SER A 79 -9.31 -14.86 12.64
C SER A 79 -8.97 -13.38 12.42
N LEU A 80 -9.66 -12.71 11.49
CA LEU A 80 -9.54 -11.27 11.30
C LEU A 80 -10.34 -10.46 12.33
N GLY A 81 -11.31 -11.07 13.01
CA GLY A 81 -12.26 -10.34 13.84
C GLY A 81 -12.87 -9.15 13.07
N PRO A 82 -12.87 -7.92 13.64
CA PRO A 82 -13.36 -6.73 12.94
C PRO A 82 -12.35 -6.14 11.94
N TRP A 83 -11.10 -6.61 11.91
CA TRP A 83 -10.04 -6.02 11.08
C TRP A 83 -10.19 -6.41 9.61
N THR A 84 -10.86 -5.55 8.86
CA THR A 84 -11.12 -5.70 7.42
C THR A 84 -10.98 -4.35 6.75
N PHE A 85 -10.58 -4.29 5.49
CA PHE A 85 -10.51 -3.04 4.73
C PHE A 85 -10.78 -3.29 3.24
N TYR A 86 -11.30 -2.27 2.57
CA TYR A 86 -11.38 -2.23 1.12
C TYR A 86 -11.17 -0.78 0.72
N GLY A 87 -9.93 -0.44 0.39
CA GLY A 87 -9.53 0.93 0.13
C GLY A 87 -8.53 1.05 -1.01
N THR A 88 -8.18 2.28 -1.32
CA THR A 88 -7.24 2.60 -2.40
C THR A 88 -6.16 3.56 -1.93
N THR A 89 -4.95 3.36 -2.43
CA THR A 89 -3.87 4.33 -2.35
C THR A 89 -3.68 5.00 -3.71
N LEU A 90 -3.64 6.32 -3.75
CA LEU A 90 -3.09 7.07 -4.88
C LEU A 90 -1.68 7.54 -4.54
N ARG A 91 -0.71 7.17 -5.37
CA ARG A 91 0.71 7.52 -5.23
C ARG A 91 1.10 8.42 -6.39
N VAL A 92 1.52 9.64 -6.09
CA VAL A 92 1.88 10.65 -7.09
C VAL A 92 3.30 11.15 -6.82
N TYR A 93 4.18 11.02 -7.81
CA TYR A 93 5.53 11.56 -7.70
C TYR A 93 5.51 13.10 -7.88
N ASP A 94 6.21 13.79 -7.00
CA ASP A 94 6.37 15.25 -7.02
C ASP A 94 7.87 15.60 -7.17
N PRO A 95 8.29 16.07 -8.36
CA PRO A 95 9.67 16.47 -8.61
C PRO A 95 10.15 17.62 -7.72
N GLY A 96 9.24 18.46 -7.20
CA GLY A 96 9.59 19.63 -6.39
C GLY A 96 10.12 19.27 -4.99
N VAL A 97 9.74 18.10 -4.47
CA VAL A 97 10.17 17.60 -3.15
C VAL A 97 10.92 16.26 -3.23
N ASP A 98 11.20 15.80 -4.45
CA ASP A 98 11.75 14.49 -4.82
C ASP A 98 11.17 13.37 -3.95
N ALA A 99 9.84 13.27 -3.95
CA ALA A 99 9.12 12.31 -3.12
C ALA A 99 7.78 11.94 -3.73
N TRP A 100 7.17 10.90 -3.18
CA TRP A 100 5.83 10.47 -3.53
C TRP A 100 4.84 10.96 -2.48
N HIS A 101 3.80 11.69 -2.91
CA HIS A 101 2.62 11.88 -2.09
C HIS A 101 1.78 10.62 -2.14
N ILE A 102 1.34 10.16 -0.98
CA ILE A 102 0.66 8.88 -0.80
C ILE A 102 -0.62 9.15 -0.03
N PHE A 103 -1.75 8.90 -0.68
CA PHE A 103 -3.07 9.14 -0.13
C PHE A 103 -3.84 7.84 -0.04
N TRP A 104 -4.01 7.33 1.18
CA TRP A 104 -4.82 6.16 1.45
C TRP A 104 -6.24 6.57 1.82
N SER A 105 -7.23 5.90 1.23
CA SER A 105 -8.65 6.07 1.54
C SER A 105 -9.31 4.71 1.72
N ASP A 106 -9.84 4.47 2.92
CA ASP A 106 -10.62 3.29 3.27
C ASP A 106 -12.05 3.69 3.65
N PRO A 107 -13.00 3.66 2.70
CA PRO A 107 -14.39 4.00 2.97
C PRO A 107 -15.07 3.00 3.91
N ARG A 108 -14.56 1.78 4.06
CA ARG A 108 -15.17 0.77 4.94
C ARG A 108 -15.01 1.16 6.41
N ASN A 109 -13.84 1.67 6.77
CA ASN A 109 -13.52 2.08 8.15
C ASN A 109 -13.52 3.59 8.35
N GLN A 110 -13.83 4.37 7.30
CA GLN A 110 -13.71 5.83 7.32
C GLN A 110 -12.31 6.30 7.75
N TYR A 111 -11.29 5.58 7.30
CA TYR A 111 -9.89 5.85 7.63
C TYR A 111 -9.16 6.42 6.42
N PHE A 112 -8.53 7.58 6.62
CA PHE A 112 -7.85 8.33 5.58
C PHE A 112 -6.48 8.74 6.09
N SER A 113 -5.43 8.60 5.26
CA SER A 113 -4.09 9.03 5.66
C SER A 113 -3.30 9.60 4.49
N ARG A 114 -2.36 10.49 4.83
CA ARG A 114 -1.42 11.10 3.89
C ARG A 114 0.00 10.87 4.37
N GLN A 115 0.88 10.48 3.46
CA GLN A 115 2.29 10.22 3.75
C GLN A 115 3.17 10.73 2.61
N LEU A 116 4.47 10.91 2.90
CA LEU A 116 5.52 11.11 1.91
C LEU A 116 6.40 9.87 1.84
N GLY A 117 6.58 9.33 0.63
CA GLY A 117 7.39 8.14 0.36
C GLY A 117 8.68 8.43 -0.39
N ARG A 118 9.76 7.75 0.01
CA ARG A 118 11.08 7.81 -0.65
C ARG A 118 11.74 6.43 -0.66
N ALA A 119 12.73 6.28 -1.54
CA ALA A 119 13.67 5.16 -1.44
C ALA A 119 14.60 5.39 -0.24
N GLU A 120 14.81 4.36 0.57
CA GLU A 120 15.79 4.34 1.66
C GLU A 120 16.60 3.04 1.55
N GLY A 121 17.74 3.11 0.87
CA GLY A 121 18.52 1.92 0.49
C GLY A 121 17.68 1.01 -0.42
N ASP A 122 17.56 -0.26 -0.04
CA ASP A 122 16.77 -1.27 -0.76
C ASP A 122 15.29 -1.29 -0.35
N ALA A 123 14.88 -0.40 0.56
CA ALA A 123 13.52 -0.26 1.04
C ALA A 123 12.84 0.98 0.44
N ILE A 124 11.51 1.02 0.58
CA ILE A 124 10.71 2.20 0.28
C ILE A 124 9.98 2.56 1.56
N VAL A 125 10.26 3.73 2.10
CA VAL A 125 9.73 4.18 3.38
C VAL A 125 8.78 5.34 3.16
N GLN A 126 7.63 5.27 3.81
CA GLN A 126 6.54 6.22 3.76
C GLN A 126 6.30 6.71 5.17
N GLN A 127 6.30 8.02 5.37
CA GLN A 127 6.14 8.62 6.69
C GLN A 127 5.03 9.65 6.66
N GLY A 128 4.26 9.69 7.74
CA GLY A 128 3.23 10.69 7.94
C GLY A 128 2.86 10.82 9.42
N ILE A 129 1.85 11.63 9.66
CA ILE A 129 1.26 11.84 10.97
C ILE A 129 -0.21 11.45 10.84
N ASP A 130 -0.70 10.63 11.76
CA ASP A 130 -2.11 10.23 11.76
C ASP A 130 -3.02 11.28 12.43
N GLY A 131 -4.33 11.01 12.47
CA GLY A 131 -5.31 11.92 13.08
C GLY A 131 -5.12 12.16 14.59
N THR A 132 -4.27 11.37 15.26
CA THR A 132 -3.96 11.51 16.69
C THR A 132 -2.69 12.33 16.93
N GLY A 133 -1.95 12.69 15.87
CA GLY A 133 -0.64 13.31 15.98
C GLY A 133 0.52 12.30 16.10
N SER A 134 0.23 10.99 16.09
CA SER A 134 1.26 9.95 16.18
C SER A 134 2.00 9.80 14.84
N SER A 135 3.30 9.55 14.90
CA SER A 135 4.09 9.27 13.69
C SER A 135 3.76 7.86 13.18
N VAL A 136 3.46 7.76 11.90
CA VAL A 136 3.22 6.49 11.22
C VAL A 136 4.30 6.27 10.16
N ARG A 137 4.78 5.04 10.08
CA ARG A 137 5.76 4.61 9.08
C ARG A 137 5.28 3.36 8.40
N TRP A 138 5.28 3.39 7.07
CA TRP A 138 5.03 2.22 6.25
C TRP A 138 6.24 1.92 5.40
N SER A 139 6.69 0.66 5.38
CA SER A 139 7.88 0.28 4.62
C SER A 139 7.66 -0.93 3.74
N PHE A 140 8.00 -0.80 2.45
CA PHE A 140 8.23 -1.96 1.59
C PHE A 140 9.68 -2.40 1.77
N SER A 141 9.88 -3.69 2.01
CA SER A 141 11.20 -4.30 2.20
C SER A 141 11.23 -5.69 1.56
N ARG A 142 12.44 -6.25 1.41
CA ARG A 142 12.65 -7.57 0.77
C ARG A 142 11.96 -7.64 -0.60
N ILE A 143 12.07 -6.55 -1.37
CA ILE A 143 11.37 -6.39 -2.63
C ILE A 143 12.07 -7.25 -3.69
N THR A 144 11.30 -8.11 -4.35
CA THR A 144 11.72 -8.94 -5.47
C THR A 144 10.69 -8.80 -6.60
N ALA A 145 10.92 -9.45 -7.74
CA ALA A 145 9.94 -9.48 -8.82
C ALA A 145 8.59 -10.06 -8.37
N ASP A 146 8.61 -11.07 -7.49
CA ASP A 146 7.44 -11.90 -7.17
C ASP A 146 7.00 -11.83 -5.70
N SER A 147 7.69 -11.07 -4.86
CA SER A 147 7.32 -10.89 -3.46
C SER A 147 7.82 -9.58 -2.87
N PHE A 148 7.12 -9.11 -1.83
CA PHE A 148 7.59 -8.03 -0.96
C PHE A 148 7.00 -8.19 0.44
N ARG A 149 7.63 -7.56 1.42
CA ARG A 149 7.13 -7.41 2.79
C ARG A 149 6.72 -5.96 3.00
N TRP A 150 5.49 -5.74 3.48
CA TRP A 150 4.98 -4.40 3.79
C TRP A 150 4.66 -4.30 5.28
N LEU A 151 5.27 -3.34 5.96
CA LEU A 151 5.13 -3.16 7.41
C LEU A 151 4.45 -1.84 7.70
N GLY A 152 3.52 -1.85 8.65
CA GLY A 152 2.91 -0.68 9.25
C GLY A 152 3.35 -0.56 10.71
N GLU A 153 4.02 0.54 11.02
CA GLU A 153 4.58 0.83 12.32
C GLU A 153 4.07 2.17 12.84
N ARG A 154 3.92 2.26 14.16
CA ARG A 154 3.51 3.47 14.84
C ARG A 154 4.53 3.86 15.90
N SER A 155 4.69 5.16 16.07
CA SER A 155 5.47 5.75 17.15
C SER A 155 4.63 6.79 17.89
N HIS A 156 4.68 6.72 19.22
CA HIS A 156 4.05 7.68 20.14
C HIS A 156 5.05 8.66 20.75
N ASP A 157 6.34 8.54 20.39
CA ASP A 157 7.46 9.30 20.93
C ASP A 157 8.26 9.99 19.80
N CYS A 158 7.54 10.47 18.79
CA CYS A 158 8.09 11.23 17.66
C CYS A 158 9.20 10.49 16.89
N GLY A 159 9.07 9.18 16.75
CA GLY A 159 9.95 8.32 15.97
C GLY A 159 11.13 7.73 16.73
N ALA A 160 11.24 7.95 18.05
CA ALA A 160 12.31 7.37 18.86
C ALA A 160 12.15 5.86 19.02
N THR A 161 10.92 5.37 19.17
CA THR A 161 10.59 3.94 19.16
C THR A 161 9.47 3.64 18.18
N TRP A 162 9.58 2.51 17.49
CA TRP A 162 8.60 2.05 16.51
C TRP A 162 8.04 0.72 16.95
N ARG A 163 6.70 0.66 17.04
CA ARG A 163 5.97 -0.56 17.31
C ARG A 163 5.40 -1.09 16.00
N LEU A 164 5.68 -2.36 15.70
CA LEU A 164 5.03 -3.07 14.60
C LEU A 164 3.55 -3.28 14.93
N GLU A 165 2.65 -2.74 14.10
CA GLU A 165 1.22 -2.96 14.21
C GLU A 165 0.74 -3.95 13.15
N VAL A 166 1.27 -3.86 11.93
CA VAL A 166 0.78 -4.63 10.79
C VAL A 166 1.93 -5.14 9.94
N GLU A 167 1.82 -6.39 9.49
CA GLU A 167 2.70 -7.01 8.52
C GLU A 167 1.88 -7.64 7.39
N PHE A 168 2.35 -7.45 6.17
CA PHE A 168 1.86 -8.13 4.98
C PHE A 168 3.01 -8.80 4.24
N LEU A 169 2.84 -10.09 3.94
CA LEU A 169 3.76 -10.86 3.12
C LEU A 169 3.11 -11.12 1.77
N ALA A 170 3.46 -10.30 0.77
CA ALA A 170 2.83 -10.34 -0.54
C ALA A 170 3.56 -11.26 -1.51
N ARG A 171 2.78 -11.94 -2.35
CA ARG A 171 3.26 -12.78 -3.47
C ARG A 171 2.50 -12.41 -4.73
N ARG A 172 3.24 -12.25 -5.83
CA ARG A 172 2.65 -11.89 -7.13
C ARG A 172 1.75 -13.04 -7.58
N THR A 173 0.57 -12.71 -8.08
CA THR A 173 -0.29 -13.71 -8.71
C THR A 173 0.17 -13.92 -10.14
N THR A 174 0.46 -15.15 -10.52
CA THR A 174 0.46 -15.56 -11.92
C THR A 174 -1.00 -15.65 -12.35
N GLN A 175 -1.52 -14.59 -12.99
CA GLN A 175 -2.77 -14.76 -13.72
C GLN A 175 -2.54 -15.82 -14.80
N ARG A 176 -3.29 -16.93 -14.71
CA ARG A 176 -3.61 -17.78 -15.85
C ARG A 176 -4.81 -17.20 -16.57
#